data_AF-A0A7V5GSE3-F1
#
_entry.id   AF-A0A7V5GSE3-F1
#
_cell.length_a   1.000
_cell.length_b   1.000
_cell.length_c   1.000
_cell.angle_alpha   90.00
_cell.angle_beta   90.00
_cell.angle_gamma   90.00
#
_symmetry.space_group_name_H-M   'P 1'
#
loop_
_entity.id
_entity.type
_entity.pdbx_description
1 polymer ?
#
loop_
_entity_poly.entity_id
_entity_poly.type
_entity_poly.pdbx_seq_one_letter_code
_entity_poly.pdbx_strand_id
1 'polypeptide(L)'
;MHDFLNQFGGAERVLEALTEMFPRAPIYTLIYDPEKMREKFSQKEIRTSFLQKLPKFLRRRYRYFLPLLPTAPETFDLRDFDLVISSSGAWSKGIVTRLNTLHIAYIHSPMRFVWDYNEKYLKEEHQTKWNFLARPILNYIRLWDYLAADRPDYLIANSQYT
;
A
#
# COMPACT_ATOMS: atom_id res chain seq x y z
N MET A 1 6.42 -2.87 -6.27
CA MET A 1 6.00 -2.65 -4.86
C MET A 1 4.56 -3.10 -4.66
N HIS A 2 4.20 -3.65 -3.50
CA HIS A 2 2.86 -4.08 -3.14
C HIS A 2 2.49 -3.68 -1.71
N ASP A 3 1.25 -3.28 -1.44
CA ASP A 3 0.88 -2.64 -0.16
C ASP A 3 1.20 -3.52 1.06
N PHE A 4 0.57 -4.69 1.16
CA PHE A 4 0.81 -5.62 2.27
C PHE A 4 0.76 -7.06 1.78
N LEU A 5 1.71 -7.88 2.21
CA LEU A 5 1.69 -9.33 2.00
C LEU A 5 1.24 -10.03 3.28
N ASN A 6 -0.01 -9.79 3.70
CA ASN A 6 -0.57 -10.31 4.95
C ASN A 6 -1.97 -10.94 4.79
N GLN A 7 -2.47 -11.05 3.56
CA GLN A 7 -3.64 -11.83 3.15
C GLN A 7 -3.48 -12.19 1.66
N PHE A 8 -4.07 -13.28 1.20
CA PHE A 8 -4.02 -13.66 -0.22
C PHE A 8 -5.38 -13.44 -0.87
N GLY A 9 -5.47 -12.51 -1.82
CA GLY A 9 -6.68 -12.10 -2.50
C GLY A 9 -6.40 -11.62 -3.93
N GLY A 10 -7.26 -10.72 -4.45
CA GLY A 10 -7.18 -10.28 -5.85
C GLY A 10 -5.90 -9.52 -6.18
N ALA A 11 -5.45 -8.63 -5.29
CA ALA A 11 -4.26 -7.82 -5.49
C ALA A 11 -2.99 -8.69 -5.53
N GLU A 12 -2.95 -9.75 -4.73
CA GLU A 12 -1.85 -10.71 -4.65
C GLU A 12 -1.79 -11.64 -5.87
N ARG A 13 -2.94 -11.95 -6.49
CA ARG A 13 -2.99 -12.64 -7.80
C ARG A 13 -2.40 -11.80 -8.93
N VAL A 14 -2.65 -10.48 -8.90
CA VAL A 14 -1.99 -9.57 -9.85
C VAL A 14 -0.49 -9.49 -9.57
N LEU A 15 -0.09 -9.44 -8.29
CA LEU A 15 1.33 -9.49 -7.94
C LEU A 15 2.00 -10.78 -8.44
N GLU A 16 1.34 -11.93 -8.32
CA GLU A 16 1.83 -13.20 -8.87
C GLU A 16 2.13 -13.08 -10.37
N ALA A 17 1.16 -12.61 -11.17
CA ALA A 17 1.36 -12.39 -12.60
C ALA A 17 2.52 -11.42 -12.89
N LEU A 18 2.65 -10.33 -12.12
CA LEU A 18 3.79 -9.42 -12.24
C LEU A 18 5.12 -10.11 -11.93
N THR A 19 5.15 -11.02 -10.94
CA THR A 19 6.37 -11.75 -10.59
C THR A 19 6.73 -12.86 -11.57
N GLU A 20 5.77 -13.33 -12.39
CA GLU A 20 6.01 -14.21 -13.53
C GLU A 20 6.59 -13.43 -14.71
N MET A 21 6.06 -12.23 -14.98
CA MET A 21 6.58 -11.33 -16.03
C MET A 21 7.98 -10.81 -15.70
N PHE A 22 8.26 -10.53 -14.41
CA PHE A 22 9.53 -9.99 -13.93
C PHE A 22 10.15 -10.94 -12.89
N PRO A 23 10.69 -12.11 -13.31
CA PRO A 23 11.08 -13.17 -12.39
C PRO A 23 12.22 -12.80 -11.45
N ARG A 24 13.11 -11.89 -11.87
CA ARG A 24 14.28 -11.41 -11.10
C ARG A 24 14.01 -10.16 -10.27
N ALA A 25 12.83 -9.54 -10.39
CA ALA A 25 12.55 -8.30 -9.68
C ALA A 25 12.30 -8.57 -8.18
N PRO A 26 12.90 -7.79 -7.26
CA PRO A 26 12.59 -7.88 -5.84
C PRO A 26 11.19 -7.32 -5.55
N ILE A 27 10.56 -7.84 -4.52
CA ILE A 27 9.25 -7.39 -4.05
C ILE A 27 9.44 -6.47 -2.85
N TYR A 28 9.06 -5.21 -3.01
CA TYR A 28 8.93 -4.28 -1.89
C TYR A 28 7.51 -4.32 -1.32
N THR A 29 7.35 -4.39 0.00
CA THR A 29 6.05 -4.34 0.67
C THR A 29 6.09 -3.69 2.06
N LEU A 30 4.98 -3.15 2.56
CA LEU A 30 4.98 -2.51 3.87
C LEU A 30 5.15 -3.52 5.02
N ILE A 31 4.41 -4.62 4.97
CA ILE A 31 4.44 -5.71 5.95
C ILE A 31 4.33 -7.05 5.21
N TYR A 32 5.13 -8.03 5.63
CA TYR A 32 5.10 -9.39 5.10
C TYR A 32 4.86 -10.43 6.20
N ASP A 33 3.89 -11.33 5.96
CA ASP A 33 3.53 -12.48 6.79
C ASP A 33 3.57 -13.76 5.91
N PRO A 34 4.67 -14.52 5.91
CA PRO A 34 4.86 -15.69 5.04
C PRO A 34 3.82 -16.80 5.29
N GLU A 35 3.43 -17.01 6.56
CA GLU A 35 2.40 -17.98 6.95
C GLU A 35 1.07 -17.67 6.25
N LYS A 36 0.68 -16.39 6.25
CA LYS A 36 -0.56 -15.96 5.59
C LYS A 36 -0.47 -15.94 4.06
N MET A 37 0.75 -15.82 3.52
CA MET A 37 1.02 -15.97 2.10
C MET A 37 1.12 -17.43 1.65
N ARG A 38 1.02 -18.40 2.58
CA ARG A 38 1.20 -19.83 2.28
C ARG A 38 2.50 -20.10 1.52
N GLU A 39 3.57 -19.38 1.90
CA GLU A 39 4.90 -19.47 1.29
C GLU A 39 4.97 -19.16 -0.22
N LYS A 40 3.92 -18.55 -0.82
CA LYS A 40 3.82 -18.35 -2.27
C LYS A 40 4.95 -17.51 -2.86
N PHE A 41 5.46 -16.55 -2.09
CA PHE A 41 6.56 -15.66 -2.46
C PHE A 41 7.89 -16.01 -1.75
N SER A 42 8.00 -17.19 -1.14
CA SER A 42 9.18 -17.60 -0.34
C SER A 42 10.50 -17.62 -1.13
N GLN A 43 10.43 -17.83 -2.45
CA GLN A 43 11.59 -17.83 -3.35
C GLN A 43 11.95 -16.45 -3.90
N LYS A 44 11.19 -15.41 -3.53
CA LYS A 44 11.41 -14.04 -4.01
C LYS A 44 12.21 -13.25 -2.98
N GLU A 45 13.04 -12.34 -3.46
CA GLU A 45 13.67 -11.36 -2.59
C GLU A 45 12.60 -10.36 -2.12
N ILE A 46 12.26 -10.37 -0.83
CA ILE A 46 11.24 -9.50 -0.24
C ILE A 46 11.90 -8.46 0.67
N ARG A 47 11.71 -7.18 0.34
CA ARG A 47 12.17 -6.03 1.12
C ARG A 47 10.98 -5.37 1.80
N THR A 48 11.09 -5.14 3.11
CA THR A 48 9.97 -4.63 3.92
C THR A 48 10.26 -3.26 4.50
N SER A 49 9.20 -2.49 4.79
CA SER A 49 9.33 -1.17 5.41
C SER A 49 9.73 -1.25 6.89
N PHE A 50 9.99 -0.09 7.50
CA PHE A 50 10.23 -0.01 8.95
C PHE A 50 9.07 -0.59 9.80
N LEU A 51 7.85 -0.66 9.26
CA LEU A 51 6.69 -1.24 9.94
C LEU A 51 6.88 -2.75 10.23
N GLN A 52 7.71 -3.44 9.46
CA GLN A 52 8.02 -4.85 9.71
C GLN A 52 8.79 -5.05 11.04
N LYS A 53 9.51 -4.03 11.51
CA LYS A 53 10.27 -4.07 12.77
C LYS A 53 9.38 -3.93 14.01
N LEU A 54 8.10 -3.58 13.83
CA LEU A 54 7.15 -3.55 14.94
C LEU A 54 6.93 -4.96 15.51
N PRO A 55 6.69 -5.09 16.82
CA PRO A 55 6.27 -6.35 17.44
C PRO A 55 5.10 -7.03 16.69
N LYS A 56 5.09 -8.38 16.60
CA LYS A 56 4.09 -9.15 15.82
C LYS A 56 2.65 -8.75 16.16
N PHE A 57 2.35 -8.46 17.44
CA PHE A 57 1.02 -8.04 17.87
C PHE A 57 0.62 -6.64 17.35
N LEU A 58 1.57 -5.71 17.21
CA LEU A 58 1.35 -4.38 16.63
C LEU A 58 1.23 -4.44 15.11
N ARG A 59 2.02 -5.28 14.43
CA ARG A 59 1.90 -5.51 12.98
C ARG A 59 0.51 -5.99 12.58
N ARG A 60 -0.11 -6.84 13.40
CA ARG A 60 -1.51 -7.29 13.18
C ARG A 60 -2.54 -6.17 13.32
N ARG A 61 -2.16 -5.09 14.01
CA ARG A 61 -3.00 -3.93 14.29
C ARG A 61 -2.44 -2.67 13.63
N TYR A 62 -1.83 -2.81 12.45
CA TYR A 62 -1.21 -1.71 11.69
C TYR A 62 -2.16 -0.52 11.44
N ARG A 63 -3.48 -0.76 11.46
CA ARG A 63 -4.52 0.28 11.39
C ARG A 63 -4.47 1.30 12.53
N TYR A 64 -3.94 0.96 13.72
CA TYR A 64 -3.72 1.97 14.77
C TYR A 64 -2.57 2.94 14.44
N PHE A 65 -1.75 2.61 13.44
CA PHE A 65 -0.65 3.43 12.95
C PHE A 65 -1.01 4.14 11.64
N LEU A 66 -2.30 4.34 11.36
CA LEU A 66 -2.81 5.04 10.17
C LEU A 66 -2.05 6.34 9.83
N PRO A 67 -1.71 7.23 10.78
CA PRO A 67 -0.94 8.44 10.48
C PRO A 67 0.47 8.19 9.94
N LEU A 68 1.07 7.04 10.26
CA LEU A 68 2.45 6.69 9.85
C LEU A 68 2.48 5.93 8.53
N LEU A 69 1.39 5.27 8.13
CA LEU A 69 1.32 4.47 6.89
C LEU A 69 1.68 5.25 5.62
N PRO A 70 1.29 6.54 5.44
CA PRO A 70 1.73 7.37 4.32
C PRO A 70 3.26 7.42 4.12
N THR A 71 4.03 7.42 5.21
CA THR A 71 5.48 7.57 5.15
C THR A 71 6.19 6.28 4.76
N ALA A 72 5.58 5.13 5.04
CA ALA A 72 6.18 3.82 4.82
C ALA A 72 6.58 3.56 3.35
N PRO A 73 5.73 3.80 2.33
CA PRO A 73 6.15 3.67 0.92
C PRO A 73 7.25 4.67 0.53
N GLU A 74 7.28 5.86 1.12
CA GLU A 74 8.25 6.92 0.80
C GLU A 74 9.66 6.61 1.32
N THR A 75 9.78 5.71 2.32
CA THR A 75 11.09 5.34 2.88
C THR A 75 11.89 4.37 2.01
N PHE A 76 11.31 3.79 0.96
CA PHE A 76 12.01 2.83 0.13
C PHE A 76 13.02 3.51 -0.80
N ASP A 77 14.24 2.98 -0.80
CA ASP A 77 15.26 3.36 -1.76
C ASP A 77 15.08 2.57 -3.06
N LEU A 78 14.60 3.26 -4.10
CA LEU A 78 14.32 2.69 -5.42
C LEU A 78 15.26 3.25 -6.51
N ARG A 79 16.38 3.83 -6.09
CA ARG A 79 17.30 4.58 -6.93
C ARG A 79 18.02 3.75 -7.99
N ASP A 80 18.08 2.43 -7.80
CA ASP A 80 18.75 1.47 -8.68
C ASP A 80 17.81 0.85 -9.73
N PHE A 81 16.55 1.28 -9.78
CA PHE A 81 15.55 0.77 -10.72
C PHE A 81 15.21 1.83 -11.78
N ASP A 82 15.17 1.39 -13.04
CA ASP A 82 14.69 2.14 -14.20
C ASP A 82 13.16 2.04 -14.36
N LEU A 83 12.57 0.95 -13.86
CA LEU A 83 11.12 0.70 -13.83
C LEU A 83 10.66 0.28 -12.44
N VAL A 84 9.60 0.92 -11.94
CA VAL A 84 8.88 0.48 -10.75
C VAL A 84 7.39 0.33 -11.04
N ILE A 85 6.88 -0.88 -10.80
CA ILE A 85 5.43 -1.16 -10.84
C ILE A 85 4.90 -1.21 -9.41
N SER A 86 3.98 -0.31 -9.06
CA SER A 86 3.28 -0.36 -7.77
C SER A 86 1.89 -0.98 -7.91
N SER A 87 1.69 -2.15 -7.31
CA SER A 87 0.41 -2.84 -7.17
C SER A 87 -0.26 -2.33 -5.89
N SER A 88 -1.18 -1.37 -6.01
CA SER A 88 -1.65 -0.55 -4.88
C SER A 88 -3.18 -0.51 -4.75
N GLY A 89 -3.66 -0.67 -3.52
CA GLY A 89 -5.04 -0.33 -3.13
C GLY A 89 -5.13 0.89 -2.20
N ALA A 90 -3.99 1.35 -1.69
CA ALA A 90 -3.91 2.50 -0.80
C ALA A 90 -2.53 3.18 -0.85
N TRP A 91 -1.43 2.43 -0.61
CA TRP A 91 -0.18 3.05 -0.15
C TRP A 91 0.96 3.06 -1.19
N SER A 92 1.19 1.95 -1.89
CA SER A 92 2.35 1.75 -2.77
C SER A 92 2.40 2.69 -3.96
N LYS A 93 1.29 3.31 -4.37
CA LYS A 93 1.31 4.38 -5.38
C LYS A 93 2.09 5.61 -4.91
N GLY A 94 2.24 5.79 -3.60
CA GLY A 94 2.95 6.91 -2.98
C GLY A 94 4.45 6.69 -2.82
N ILE A 95 5.07 5.75 -3.53
CA ILE A 95 6.54 5.69 -3.57
C ILE A 95 7.13 6.96 -4.15
N VAL A 96 8.40 7.21 -3.83
CA VAL A 96 9.17 8.31 -4.40
C VAL A 96 10.25 7.71 -5.29
N THR A 97 10.18 8.00 -6.57
CA THR A 97 11.15 7.56 -7.59
C THR A 97 12.02 8.73 -8.04
N ARG A 98 13.11 8.44 -8.77
CA ARG A 98 13.91 9.49 -9.43
C ARG A 98 13.26 9.88 -10.75
N LEU A 99 13.64 11.05 -11.28
CA LEU A 99 13.16 11.55 -12.59
C LEU A 99 13.36 10.57 -13.75
N ASN A 100 14.40 9.73 -13.69
CA ASN A 100 14.72 8.77 -14.76
C ASN A 100 14.12 7.37 -14.51
N THR A 101 13.29 7.20 -13.46
CA THR A 101 12.65 5.94 -13.13
C THR A 101 11.20 6.01 -13.56
N LEU A 102 10.82 5.17 -14.52
CA LEU A 102 9.43 5.02 -14.94
C LEU A 102 8.61 4.38 -13.82
N HIS A 103 7.58 5.07 -13.34
CA HIS A 103 6.68 4.59 -12.29
C HIS A 103 5.28 4.34 -12.86
N ILE A 104 4.89 3.07 -12.89
CA ILE A 104 3.54 2.64 -13.25
C ILE A 104 2.80 2.19 -11.99
N ALA A 105 1.67 2.82 -11.67
CA ALA A 105 0.82 2.39 -10.58
C ALA A 105 -0.41 1.63 -11.08
N TYR A 106 -0.46 0.34 -10.77
CA TYR A 106 -1.63 -0.50 -10.94
C TYR A 106 -2.54 -0.33 -9.72
N ILE A 107 -3.66 0.36 -9.91
CA ILE A 107 -4.64 0.69 -8.87
C ILE A 107 -5.73 -0.40 -8.84
N HIS A 108 -5.81 -1.12 -7.72
CA HIS A 108 -6.85 -2.14 -7.49
C HIS A 108 -8.17 -1.52 -7.02
N SER A 109 -8.06 -0.43 -6.28
CA SER A 109 -9.14 0.38 -5.78
C SER A 109 -8.54 1.71 -5.33
N PRO A 110 -9.21 2.85 -5.56
CA PRO A 110 -8.96 4.08 -4.84
C PRO A 110 -9.10 3.82 -3.34
N MET A 111 -8.59 4.76 -2.55
CA MET A 111 -8.54 4.63 -1.11
C MET A 111 -9.92 4.90 -0.46
N ARG A 112 -10.92 4.07 -0.80
CA ARG A 112 -12.34 4.23 -0.46
C ARG A 112 -12.58 4.42 1.04
N PHE A 113 -11.77 3.81 1.89
CA PHE A 113 -11.89 3.93 3.34
C PHE A 113 -11.60 5.34 3.89
N VAL A 114 -10.97 6.24 3.11
CA VAL A 114 -10.86 7.65 3.47
C VAL A 114 -11.80 8.55 2.66
N TRP A 115 -12.10 8.19 1.41
CA TRP A 115 -12.89 9.03 0.49
C TRP A 115 -14.41 8.77 0.60
N ASP A 116 -14.85 7.52 0.58
CA ASP A 116 -16.28 7.14 0.59
C ASP A 116 -16.84 7.04 2.02
N TYR A 117 -15.94 6.90 2.99
CA TYR A 117 -16.25 6.45 4.36
C TYR A 117 -16.73 7.55 5.31
N ASN A 118 -16.90 8.79 4.85
CA ASN A 118 -17.08 9.95 5.74
C ASN A 118 -18.48 10.05 6.40
N GLU A 119 -19.51 9.34 5.91
CA GLU A 119 -20.87 9.45 6.48
C GLU A 119 -21.43 8.19 7.15
N LYS A 120 -21.19 6.99 6.59
CA LYS A 120 -21.79 5.74 7.13
C LYS A 120 -21.04 5.17 8.33
N TYR A 121 -19.71 5.17 8.30
CA TYR A 121 -18.91 4.45 9.30
C TYR A 121 -18.74 5.21 10.62
N LEU A 122 -18.64 6.55 10.57
CA LEU A 122 -18.63 7.39 11.78
C LEU A 122 -19.93 7.27 12.59
N LYS A 123 -21.03 6.82 11.98
CA LYS A 123 -22.31 6.57 12.65
C LYS A 123 -22.43 5.13 13.19
N GLU A 124 -21.83 4.15 12.52
CA GLU A 124 -21.94 2.73 12.91
C GLU A 124 -20.94 2.33 14.01
N GLU A 125 -19.81 3.02 14.14
CA GLU A 125 -18.80 2.73 15.15
C GLU A 125 -19.06 3.51 16.45
N HIS A 126 -20.02 3.02 17.25
CA HIS A 126 -20.33 3.47 18.62
C HIS A 126 -19.19 3.21 19.65
N GLN A 127 -17.92 3.35 19.26
CA GLN A 127 -16.78 3.34 20.18
C GLN A 127 -16.28 4.77 20.41
N THR A 128 -17.04 5.42 21.27
CA THR A 128 -16.83 6.70 21.94
C THR A 128 -15.41 6.78 22.53
N LYS A 129 -14.48 7.45 21.81
CA LYS A 129 -13.35 8.29 22.32
C LYS A 129 -12.33 8.70 21.23
N TRP A 130 -12.21 7.96 20.12
CA TRP A 130 -11.22 8.26 19.07
C TRP A 130 -11.75 9.12 17.89
N ASN A 131 -13.05 9.42 17.85
CA ASN A 131 -13.70 10.15 16.75
C ASN A 131 -13.19 11.58 16.52
N PHE A 132 -12.68 12.25 17.57
CA PHE A 132 -12.13 13.61 17.42
C PHE A 132 -10.82 13.61 16.64
N LEU A 133 -9.92 12.64 16.89
CA LEU A 133 -8.64 12.53 16.18
C LEU A 133 -8.80 11.85 14.82
N ALA A 134 -9.85 11.06 14.61
CA ALA A 134 -10.10 10.39 13.34
C ALA A 134 -10.23 11.37 12.17
N ARG A 135 -11.01 12.45 12.31
CA ARG A 135 -11.23 13.43 11.23
C ARG A 135 -9.95 14.11 10.71
N PRO A 136 -9.08 14.70 11.55
CA PRO A 136 -7.84 15.29 11.08
C PRO A 136 -6.87 14.26 10.50
N ILE A 137 -6.81 13.05 11.06
CA ILE A 137 -5.98 11.96 10.52
C ILE A 137 -6.48 11.56 9.12
N LEU A 138 -7.79 11.38 8.94
CA LEU A 138 -8.37 11.05 7.64
C LEU A 138 -8.16 12.18 6.63
N ASN A 139 -8.26 13.44 7.04
CA ASN A 139 -7.96 14.58 6.17
C ASN A 139 -6.49 14.60 5.73
N TYR A 140 -5.56 14.41 6.67
CA TYR A 140 -4.15 14.27 6.37
C TYR A 140 -3.89 13.14 5.36
N ILE A 141 -4.51 11.98 5.57
CA ILE A 141 -4.39 10.85 4.66
C ILE A 141 -4.99 11.14 3.28
N ARG A 142 -6.12 11.87 3.18
CA ARG A 142 -6.70 12.29 1.89
C ARG A 142 -5.77 13.23 1.12
N LEU A 143 -5.20 14.23 1.82
CA LEU A 143 -4.27 15.15 1.21
C LEU A 143 -3.03 14.42 0.70
N TRP A 144 -2.49 13.51 1.52
CA TRP A 144 -1.39 12.65 1.10
C TRP A 144 -1.78 11.78 -0.11
N ASP A 145 -2.94 11.14 -0.09
CA ASP A 145 -3.41 10.25 -1.16
C ASP A 145 -3.59 11.00 -2.49
N TYR A 146 -4.09 12.23 -2.43
CA TYR A 146 -4.24 13.12 -3.58
C TYR A 146 -2.87 13.50 -4.17
N LEU A 147 -1.93 13.93 -3.33
CA LEU A 147 -0.58 14.28 -3.78
C LEU A 147 0.21 13.06 -4.27
N ALA A 148 0.03 11.91 -3.64
CA ALA A 148 0.67 10.66 -4.01
C ALA A 148 0.15 10.12 -5.35
N ALA A 149 -1.09 10.43 -5.72
CA ALA A 149 -1.68 9.99 -6.98
C ALA A 149 -1.06 10.67 -8.22
N ASP A 150 -0.40 11.82 -8.04
CA ASP A 150 0.27 12.58 -9.10
C ASP A 150 1.71 12.13 -9.36
N ARG A 151 2.26 11.23 -8.50
CA ARG A 151 3.65 10.77 -8.60
C ARG A 151 3.91 9.74 -9.71
N PRO A 152 3.03 8.74 -9.97
CA PRO A 152 3.26 7.77 -11.04
C PRO A 152 3.11 8.42 -12.41
N ASP A 153 3.96 8.05 -13.36
CA ASP A 153 3.83 8.46 -14.77
C ASP A 153 2.55 7.91 -15.39
N TYR A 154 2.11 6.72 -14.95
CA TYR A 154 0.90 6.08 -15.43
C TYR A 154 0.08 5.48 -14.29
N LEU A 155 -1.21 5.81 -14.26
CA LEU A 155 -2.21 5.13 -13.45
C LEU A 155 -2.95 4.12 -14.33
N ILE A 156 -2.88 2.83 -13.97
CA ILE A 156 -3.56 1.74 -14.66
C ILE A 156 -4.56 1.14 -13.69
N ALA A 157 -5.79 0.90 -14.15
CA ALA A 157 -6.82 0.23 -13.37
C ALA A 157 -7.29 -1.04 -14.07
N ASN A 158 -7.85 -1.97 -13.29
CA ASN A 158 -8.44 -3.21 -13.79
C ASN A 158 -9.84 -3.03 -14.39
N SER A 159 -10.48 -1.87 -14.18
CA SER A 159 -11.82 -1.59 -14.71
C SER A 159 -12.08 -0.09 -14.85
N GLN A 160 -13.13 0.28 -15.57
CA GLN A 160 -13.62 1.67 -15.66
C GLN A 160 -14.32 2.17 -14.38
N TYR A 161 -14.72 1.24 -13.50
CA TYR A 161 -15.39 1.56 -12.23
C TYR A 161 -14.40 1.78 -11.09
N THR A 162 -13.16 1.31 -11.29
CA THR A 162 -12.12 1.33 -10.26
C THR A 162 -11.72 2.75 -9.96
#